data_AF-A0A962IB13-F1
#
_entry.id   AF-A0A962IB13-F1
#
_cell.length_a   1.000
_cell.length_b   1.000
_cell.length_c   1.000
_cell.angle_alpha   90.00
_cell.angle_beta   90.00
_cell.angle_gamma   90.00
#
_symmetry.space_group_name_H-M   'P 1'
#
loop_
_entity.id
_entity.type
_entity.pdbx_description
1 polymer ?
#
loop_
_entity_poly.entity_id
_entity_poly.type
_entity_poly.pdbx_seq_one_letter_code
_entity_poly.pdbx_strand_id
1 'polypeptide(L)'
;MHRMRLCAGLALLVGSHSFAAVGSWTTTGPHGGRVFDVAISPLSPNTLYLAVGRGGVFRTTNGGGSWTRAEAGLPANLAAFALDTASSTTSVAYVYTGGAGVVYRSADFGLSWFPLPAPWAALSPPSDMDVGPGDGARVAVVAGASTYASSNNGSSWTVSAAGSFPSGDMRQIAVAANGDLYAASDSYDALGYGLNMVRKSTDGGATWLAGGPLPDLDPSPSEVPALFFIQDLVTAPSDAMRLYALGGSLVTSGDAGASWSVVNLPPDCFASSVDVSPGSATALWVQCSDGTLQRSDDVTLASPTWVAMDPIVNNYTVNGSDPVQTAAIAFHPAYPGTPHVLAGTEYGGLLRTTNNGGLWLERNVGFESTTIRALAPHPLDANIVLAGFGDAFSTTVPLYLSTDSGASWAASANGLNAEQIRALAIDPTTVDANTLTTENFHVYAAGRSAPIPDAAAIDGGIYKSTTSGNSWTTIDNGIALGTFGTAGGSVSRPFMGTVRSVAL
;
A
#
# COMPACT_ATOMS: atom_id res chain seq x y z
N MET A 1 -0.67 -38.42 -1.29
CA MET A 1 -0.70 -38.92 0.10
C MET A 1 0.73 -39.09 0.63
N HIS A 2 1.29 -38.11 1.35
CA HIS A 2 1.81 -38.45 2.67
C HIS A 2 0.57 -38.63 3.54
N ARG A 3 0.19 -39.90 3.73
CA ARG A 3 -0.86 -40.31 4.66
C ARG A 3 -0.32 -40.14 6.07
N MET A 4 -1.10 -39.48 6.91
CA MET A 4 -1.22 -39.90 8.30
C MET A 4 -1.64 -41.39 8.28
N ARG A 5 -0.80 -42.29 8.80
CA ARG A 5 -1.14 -43.71 8.95
C ARG A 5 -2.13 -43.85 10.11
N LEU A 6 -3.36 -44.23 9.81
CA LEU A 6 -4.15 -45.14 10.63
C LEU A 6 -4.82 -46.17 9.71
N CYS A 7 -4.99 -47.39 10.23
CA CYS A 7 -5.32 -48.63 9.52
C CYS A 7 -6.67 -48.65 8.78
N ALA A 8 -6.75 -49.62 7.87
CA ALA A 8 -7.80 -49.95 6.90
C ALA A 8 -9.27 -49.83 7.34
N GLY A 9 -10.09 -49.28 6.43
CA GLY A 9 -11.55 -49.37 6.39
C GLY A 9 -12.08 -48.65 5.15
N LEU A 10 -12.63 -49.39 4.19
CA LEU A 10 -13.12 -48.91 2.90
C LEU A 10 -14.40 -48.07 3.07
N ALA A 11 -14.39 -46.79 2.71
CA ALA A 11 -15.59 -46.00 2.44
C ALA A 11 -15.28 -44.89 1.43
N LEU A 12 -16.07 -44.81 0.36
CA LEU A 12 -16.11 -43.68 -0.57
C LEU A 12 -16.44 -42.41 0.23
N LEU A 13 -15.53 -41.43 0.25
CA LEU A 13 -15.78 -40.09 0.79
C LEU A 13 -15.41 -39.07 -0.28
N VAL A 14 -16.45 -38.38 -0.75
CA VAL A 14 -16.35 -37.13 -1.50
C VAL A 14 -15.50 -36.17 -0.66
N GLY A 15 -14.44 -35.60 -1.22
CA GLY A 15 -13.54 -34.70 -0.50
C GLY A 15 -14.26 -33.43 -0.07
N SER A 16 -14.70 -33.38 1.18
CA SER A 16 -15.06 -32.13 1.84
C SER A 16 -13.78 -31.38 2.21
N HIS A 17 -13.56 -30.25 1.55
CA HIS A 17 -12.56 -29.28 1.98
C HIS A 17 -13.05 -28.65 3.28
N SER A 18 -12.20 -28.64 4.31
CA SER A 18 -12.48 -27.90 5.54
C SER A 18 -12.32 -26.41 5.27
N PHE A 19 -13.42 -25.67 5.33
CA PHE A 19 -13.42 -24.21 5.36
C PHE A 19 -12.91 -23.72 6.72
N ALA A 20 -12.25 -22.55 6.73
CA ALA A 20 -11.99 -21.82 7.97
C ALA A 20 -13.32 -21.53 8.68
N ALA A 21 -13.37 -21.72 9.99
CA ALA A 21 -14.58 -21.49 10.77
C ALA A 21 -14.92 -19.99 10.85
N VAL A 22 -16.21 -19.70 11.02
CA VAL A 22 -16.77 -18.38 11.37
C VAL A 22 -15.92 -17.73 12.46
N GLY A 23 -15.49 -16.49 12.23
CA GLY A 23 -14.69 -15.72 13.19
C GLY A 23 -14.93 -14.22 13.06
N SER A 24 -14.80 -13.51 14.17
CA SER A 24 -14.72 -12.05 14.21
C SER A 24 -13.30 -11.65 13.83
N TRP A 25 -13.14 -10.86 12.77
CA TRP A 25 -11.84 -10.30 12.41
C TRP A 25 -11.57 -9.09 13.29
N THR A 26 -10.44 -9.14 13.99
CA THR A 26 -9.95 -8.06 14.85
C THR A 26 -8.61 -7.62 14.30
N THR A 27 -8.33 -6.31 14.35
CA THR A 27 -6.99 -5.85 14.00
C THR A 27 -6.04 -6.18 15.15
N THR A 28 -4.93 -6.83 14.84
CA THR A 28 -3.89 -7.23 15.79
C THR A 28 -2.56 -6.54 15.47
N GLY A 29 -2.62 -5.50 14.62
CA GLY A 29 -1.47 -4.83 14.02
C GLY A 29 -1.01 -5.49 12.71
N PRO A 30 0.15 -5.08 12.17
CA PRO A 30 1.00 -4.02 12.70
C PRO A 30 0.47 -2.63 12.38
N HIS A 31 0.65 -1.70 13.33
CA HIS A 31 0.30 -0.30 13.14
C HIS A 31 1.55 0.46 12.66
N GLY A 32 1.70 0.60 11.34
CA GLY A 32 2.90 1.18 10.73
C GLY A 32 2.70 1.97 9.43
N GLY A 33 1.46 2.02 8.92
CA GLY A 33 1.11 2.66 7.65
C GLY A 33 0.67 1.64 6.59
N ARG A 34 0.59 2.09 5.34
CA ARG A 34 0.18 1.26 4.19
C ARG A 34 1.09 0.05 4.04
N VAL A 35 0.48 -1.13 4.04
CA VAL A 35 1.11 -2.38 3.63
C VAL A 35 1.18 -2.38 2.11
N PHE A 36 2.40 -2.51 1.57
CA PHE A 36 2.64 -2.62 0.14
C PHE A 36 2.70 -4.06 -0.31
N ASP A 37 3.16 -4.95 0.56
CA ASP A 37 3.35 -6.35 0.23
C ASP A 37 3.27 -7.26 1.46
N VAL A 38 2.92 -8.53 1.23
CA VAL A 38 2.84 -9.59 2.22
C VAL A 38 3.52 -10.86 1.70
N ALA A 39 4.46 -11.39 2.47
CA ALA A 39 5.07 -12.68 2.18
C ALA A 39 4.78 -13.68 3.30
N ILE A 40 4.45 -14.92 2.92
CA ILE A 40 4.16 -16.01 3.86
C ILE A 40 5.33 -16.99 3.83
N SER A 41 5.86 -17.35 5.00
CA SER A 41 6.92 -18.34 5.05
C SER A 41 6.40 -19.72 4.63
N PRO A 42 7.03 -20.37 3.63
CA PRO A 42 6.62 -21.71 3.18
C PRO A 42 6.91 -22.79 4.23
N LEU A 43 7.84 -22.54 5.15
CA LEU A 43 8.18 -23.44 6.26
C LEU A 43 7.19 -23.42 7.41
N SER A 44 6.56 -22.28 7.62
CA SER A 44 5.66 -22.02 8.73
C SER A 44 4.62 -21.03 8.26
N PRO A 45 3.43 -21.49 7.83
CA PRO A 45 2.35 -20.61 7.38
C PRO A 45 1.89 -19.60 8.44
N ASN A 46 2.24 -19.82 9.71
CA ASN A 46 2.02 -18.88 10.80
C ASN A 46 3.07 -17.76 10.85
N THR A 47 4.14 -17.85 10.06
CA THR A 47 5.17 -16.82 9.93
C THR A 47 4.91 -16.01 8.68
N LEU A 48 4.57 -14.74 8.84
CA LEU A 48 4.31 -13.81 7.73
C LEU A 48 5.16 -12.55 7.91
N TYR A 49 5.41 -11.87 6.80
CA TYR A 49 6.14 -10.61 6.71
C TYR A 49 5.30 -9.57 5.99
N LEU A 50 5.36 -8.32 6.45
CA LEU A 50 4.71 -7.20 5.77
C LEU A 50 5.74 -6.12 5.43
N ALA A 51 5.69 -5.65 4.19
CA ALA A 51 6.44 -4.49 3.71
C ALA A 51 5.57 -3.25 3.92
N VAL A 52 6.06 -2.31 4.74
CA VAL A 52 5.27 -1.13 5.12
C VAL A 52 6.03 0.13 4.73
N GLY A 53 5.41 0.96 3.88
CA GLY A 53 6.12 2.03 3.18
C GLY A 53 6.61 3.19 4.06
N ARG A 54 6.21 3.26 5.34
CA ARG A 54 6.82 4.15 6.35
C ARG A 54 7.14 3.43 7.67
N GLY A 55 6.88 2.13 7.72
CA GLY A 55 6.95 1.31 8.93
C GLY A 55 8.09 0.29 8.91
N GLY A 56 8.79 0.12 7.79
CA GLY A 56 9.81 -0.90 7.60
C GLY A 56 9.19 -2.28 7.38
N VAL A 57 9.82 -3.31 7.94
CA VAL A 57 9.34 -4.70 7.83
C VAL A 57 8.75 -5.14 9.16
N PHE A 58 7.59 -5.78 9.10
CA PHE A 58 6.97 -6.43 10.26
C PHE A 58 6.92 -7.93 10.07
N ARG A 59 6.95 -8.66 11.18
CA ARG A 59 6.89 -10.12 11.22
C ARG A 59 5.91 -10.61 12.28
N THR A 60 5.18 -11.65 11.92
CA THR A 60 4.41 -12.49 12.85
C THR A 60 4.96 -13.91 12.85
N THR A 61 4.70 -14.68 13.91
CA THR A 61 5.00 -16.13 14.01
C THR A 61 3.80 -16.95 14.45
N ASN A 62 2.64 -16.30 14.60
CA ASN A 62 1.40 -16.88 15.10
C ASN A 62 0.21 -16.59 14.17
N GLY A 63 0.46 -16.51 12.86
CA GLY A 63 -0.57 -16.39 11.83
C GLY A 63 -1.25 -15.02 11.82
N GLY A 64 -0.53 -13.97 12.22
CA GLY A 64 -1.06 -12.61 12.31
C GLY A 64 -1.70 -12.27 13.66
N GLY A 65 -1.68 -13.18 14.65
CA GLY A 65 -2.21 -12.88 15.99
C GLY A 65 -1.46 -11.75 16.73
N SER A 66 -0.18 -11.55 16.42
CA SER A 66 0.63 -10.41 16.88
C SER A 66 1.78 -10.13 15.92
N TRP A 67 2.20 -8.87 15.84
CA TRP A 67 3.28 -8.42 14.96
C TRP A 67 4.41 -7.74 15.71
N THR A 68 5.63 -7.98 15.25
CA THR A 68 6.87 -7.37 15.77
C THR A 68 7.62 -6.71 14.63
N ARG A 69 8.35 -5.64 14.91
CA ARG A 69 9.25 -5.05 13.91
C ARG A 69 10.41 -5.99 13.63
N ALA A 70 10.71 -6.18 12.35
CA ALA A 70 11.72 -7.08 11.82
C ALA A 70 12.75 -6.24 11.04
N GLU A 71 13.40 -5.31 11.73
CA GLU A 71 14.20 -4.24 11.11
C GLU A 71 15.69 -4.29 11.47
N ALA A 72 16.15 -5.34 12.16
CA ALA A 72 17.57 -5.45 12.52
C ALA A 72 18.43 -5.58 11.25
N GLY A 73 19.37 -4.64 11.06
CA GLY A 73 20.20 -4.56 9.86
C GLY A 73 19.59 -3.74 8.71
N LEU A 74 18.34 -3.28 8.84
CA LEU A 74 17.73 -2.30 7.94
C LEU A 74 17.97 -0.86 8.43
N PRO A 75 18.09 0.13 7.53
CA PRO A 75 18.10 1.54 7.90
C PRO A 75 16.82 1.97 8.63
N ALA A 76 16.94 2.93 9.56
CA ALA A 76 15.78 3.50 10.24
C ALA A 76 14.88 4.29 9.27
N ASN A 77 13.55 4.22 9.48
CA ASN A 77 12.52 4.90 8.67
C ASN A 77 12.48 4.50 7.19
N LEU A 78 12.96 3.29 6.87
CA LEU A 78 12.99 2.77 5.52
C LEU A 78 11.58 2.42 5.02
N ALA A 79 11.33 2.74 3.75
CA ALA A 79 10.15 2.32 3.04
C ALA A 79 10.41 0.96 2.38
N ALA A 80 9.77 -0.10 2.89
CA ALA A 80 9.76 -1.41 2.23
C ALA A 80 8.59 -1.46 1.24
N PHE A 81 8.87 -1.85 0.00
CA PHE A 81 7.88 -1.85 -1.09
C PHE A 81 7.54 -3.24 -1.62
N ALA A 82 8.50 -4.16 -1.59
CA ALA A 82 8.31 -5.53 -2.03
C ALA A 82 9.07 -6.49 -1.10
N LEU A 83 8.51 -7.69 -0.96
CA LEU A 83 8.98 -8.80 -0.15
C LEU A 83 8.86 -10.07 -0.98
N ASP A 84 9.91 -10.87 -0.99
CA ASP A 84 9.81 -12.20 -1.55
C ASP A 84 10.49 -13.24 -0.65
N THR A 85 9.93 -14.44 -0.61
CA THR A 85 10.40 -15.55 0.21
C THR A 85 10.67 -16.77 -0.64
N ALA A 86 11.86 -17.35 -0.45
CA ALA A 86 12.22 -18.57 -1.16
C ALA A 86 11.29 -19.73 -0.75
N SER A 87 10.71 -20.42 -1.74
CA SER A 87 9.63 -21.41 -1.54
C SER A 87 10.02 -22.72 -0.84
N SER A 88 11.27 -22.90 -0.39
CA SER A 88 11.76 -24.16 0.20
C SER A 88 11.85 -24.19 1.73
N THR A 89 12.51 -25.21 2.27
CA THR A 89 12.78 -25.38 3.70
C THR A 89 13.77 -24.35 4.27
N THR A 90 14.00 -23.23 3.59
CA THR A 90 14.94 -22.18 3.99
C THR A 90 14.23 -20.95 4.52
N SER A 91 14.82 -20.32 5.53
CA SER A 91 14.33 -19.12 6.22
C SER A 91 14.67 -17.82 5.48
N VAL A 92 14.67 -17.87 4.15
CA VAL A 92 15.21 -16.82 3.30
C VAL A 92 14.10 -15.87 2.85
N ALA A 93 14.33 -14.60 3.07
CA ALA A 93 13.46 -13.52 2.61
C ALA A 93 14.32 -12.40 2.01
N TYR A 94 13.78 -11.70 1.03
CA TYR A 94 14.39 -10.52 0.45
C TYR A 94 13.45 -9.34 0.56
N VAL A 95 14.01 -8.17 0.83
CA VAL A 95 13.27 -6.91 0.88
C VAL A 95 13.88 -5.90 -0.06
N TYR A 96 13.00 -5.29 -0.84
CA TYR A 96 13.32 -4.12 -1.63
C TYR A 96 12.92 -2.83 -0.90
N THR A 97 13.82 -1.85 -0.97
CA THR A 97 13.71 -0.61 -0.21
C THR A 97 13.84 0.58 -1.14
N GLY A 98 12.83 1.44 -1.13
CA GLY A 98 12.80 2.58 -2.06
C GLY A 98 13.72 3.70 -1.63
N GLY A 99 14.18 4.49 -2.61
CA GLY A 99 15.18 5.53 -2.43
C GLY A 99 16.58 5.07 -2.85
N ALA A 100 17.25 4.29 -2.02
CA ALA A 100 18.63 3.84 -2.28
C ALA A 100 18.73 2.62 -3.22
N GLY A 101 17.59 1.97 -3.54
CA GLY A 101 17.54 0.83 -4.45
C GLY A 101 18.24 -0.43 -3.91
N VAL A 102 18.46 -0.52 -2.59
CA VAL A 102 19.21 -1.63 -1.98
C VAL A 102 18.26 -2.79 -1.71
N VAL A 103 18.66 -3.97 -2.15
CA VAL A 103 18.02 -5.24 -1.80
C VAL A 103 18.70 -5.79 -0.55
N TYR A 104 17.89 -6.15 0.44
CA TYR A 104 18.35 -6.80 1.66
C TYR A 104 17.93 -8.26 1.67
N ARG A 105 18.78 -9.11 2.23
CA ARG A 105 18.49 -10.52 2.43
C ARG A 105 18.47 -10.85 3.91
N SER A 106 17.47 -11.63 4.31
CA SER A 106 17.46 -12.35 5.57
C SER A 106 17.67 -13.84 5.31
N ALA A 107 18.43 -14.49 6.19
CA ALA A 107 18.63 -15.95 6.19
C ALA A 107 17.96 -16.60 7.41
N ASP A 108 17.27 -15.83 8.24
CA ASP A 108 16.86 -16.19 9.60
C ASP A 108 15.42 -15.75 9.88
N PHE A 109 14.55 -15.85 8.88
CA PHE A 109 13.14 -15.50 8.98
C PHE A 109 12.93 -14.02 9.33
N GLY A 110 13.64 -13.12 8.66
CA GLY A 110 13.54 -11.67 8.88
C GLY A 110 14.04 -11.19 10.25
N LEU A 111 14.74 -12.03 11.02
CA LEU A 111 15.31 -11.61 12.31
C LEU A 111 16.49 -10.65 12.11
N SER A 112 17.28 -10.85 11.07
CA SER A 112 18.33 -9.93 10.63
C SER A 112 18.39 -9.83 9.11
N TRP A 113 18.76 -8.64 8.64
CA TRP A 113 18.84 -8.28 7.24
C TRP A 113 20.25 -7.79 6.90
N PHE A 114 20.77 -8.25 5.76
CA PHE A 114 22.07 -7.87 5.25
C PHE A 114 21.92 -7.22 3.87
N PRO A 115 22.52 -6.05 3.62
CA PRO A 115 22.48 -5.43 2.31
C PRO A 115 23.26 -6.29 1.32
N LEU A 116 22.70 -6.47 0.12
CA LEU A 116 23.38 -7.11 -0.98
C LEU A 116 24.17 -6.08 -1.80
N PRO A 117 25.22 -6.48 -2.52
CA PRO A 117 25.82 -5.66 -3.57
C PRO A 117 24.74 -5.16 -4.53
N ALA A 118 24.68 -3.85 -4.77
CA ALA A 118 23.69 -3.20 -5.62
C ALA A 118 24.38 -2.51 -6.82
N PRO A 119 24.82 -3.27 -7.85
CA PRO A 119 25.52 -2.70 -9.02
C PRO A 119 24.69 -1.67 -9.80
N TRP A 120 23.37 -1.69 -9.64
CA TRP A 120 22.43 -0.72 -10.23
C TRP A 120 22.28 0.59 -9.45
N ALA A 121 22.79 0.70 -8.21
CA ALA A 121 22.52 1.84 -7.32
C ALA A 121 22.99 3.20 -7.88
N ALA A 122 23.97 3.20 -8.79
CA ALA A 122 24.47 4.42 -9.45
C ALA A 122 23.75 4.73 -10.79
N LEU A 123 22.84 3.86 -11.25
CA LEU A 123 22.22 3.92 -12.57
C LEU A 123 20.72 4.18 -12.45
N SER A 124 19.99 3.26 -11.85
CA SER A 124 18.53 3.32 -11.70
C SER A 124 18.09 2.42 -10.55
N PRO A 125 17.09 2.82 -9.75
CA PRO A 125 16.49 1.92 -8.77
C PRO A 125 15.86 0.70 -9.46
N PRO A 126 15.87 -0.47 -8.82
CA PRO A 126 15.11 -1.63 -9.27
C PRO A 126 13.64 -1.30 -9.52
N SER A 127 13.12 -1.78 -10.65
CA SER A 127 11.70 -1.75 -10.99
C SER A 127 10.95 -2.93 -10.41
N ASP A 128 11.58 -4.09 -10.35
CA ASP A 128 11.01 -5.35 -9.90
C ASP A 128 12.10 -6.38 -9.51
N MET A 129 11.74 -7.36 -8.69
CA MET A 129 12.61 -8.45 -8.27
C MET A 129 11.82 -9.74 -8.00
N ASP A 130 12.46 -10.87 -8.28
CA ASP A 130 11.86 -12.19 -8.01
C ASP A 130 12.92 -13.20 -7.55
N VAL A 131 12.49 -14.12 -6.69
CA VAL A 131 13.32 -15.14 -6.04
C VAL A 131 12.85 -16.52 -6.47
N GLY A 132 13.77 -17.24 -7.09
CA GLY A 132 13.49 -18.59 -7.57
C GLY A 132 13.11 -19.56 -6.45
N PRO A 133 12.29 -20.56 -6.77
CA PRO A 133 11.94 -21.60 -5.84
C PRO A 133 13.16 -22.44 -5.46
N GLY A 134 13.13 -23.04 -4.27
CA GLY A 134 14.30 -23.70 -3.70
C GLY A 134 14.92 -22.87 -2.58
N ASP A 135 16.24 -22.94 -2.41
CA ASP A 135 16.98 -22.33 -1.28
C ASP A 135 17.10 -20.80 -1.36
N GLY A 136 16.49 -20.18 -2.37
CA GLY A 136 16.56 -18.74 -2.62
C GLY A 136 17.90 -18.28 -3.17
N ALA A 137 18.76 -19.18 -3.65
CA ALA A 137 20.04 -18.81 -4.23
C ALA A 137 19.87 -18.09 -5.59
N ARG A 138 18.81 -18.42 -6.31
CA ARG A 138 18.42 -17.77 -7.56
C ARG A 138 17.59 -16.54 -7.24
N VAL A 139 18.10 -15.37 -7.61
CA VAL A 139 17.40 -14.08 -7.46
C VAL A 139 17.64 -13.28 -8.72
N ALA A 140 16.61 -12.61 -9.23
CA ALA A 140 16.74 -11.72 -10.37
C ALA A 140 16.13 -10.35 -10.05
N VAL A 141 16.76 -9.32 -10.61
CA VAL A 141 16.37 -7.92 -10.44
C VAL A 141 16.40 -7.25 -11.81
N VAL A 142 15.39 -6.44 -12.10
CA VAL A 142 15.41 -5.52 -13.24
C VAL A 142 15.64 -4.10 -12.74
N ALA A 143 16.55 -3.37 -13.39
CA ALA A 143 16.81 -1.96 -13.09
C ALA A 143 17.18 -1.22 -14.38
N GLY A 144 16.28 -0.36 -14.86
CA GLY A 144 16.37 0.27 -16.17
C GLY A 144 16.41 -0.77 -17.31
N ALA A 145 17.28 -0.56 -18.29
CA ALA A 145 17.48 -1.46 -19.43
C ALA A 145 18.42 -2.65 -19.15
N SER A 146 18.52 -3.13 -17.91
CA SER A 146 19.41 -4.24 -17.54
C SER A 146 18.77 -5.19 -16.53
N THR A 147 19.11 -6.47 -16.66
CA THR A 147 18.79 -7.50 -15.68
C THR A 147 20.04 -7.89 -14.92
N TYR A 148 19.85 -8.23 -13.64
CA TYR A 148 20.89 -8.67 -12.73
C TYR A 148 20.42 -9.97 -12.11
N ALA A 149 21.16 -11.05 -12.32
CA ALA A 149 20.79 -12.37 -11.84
C ALA A 149 21.88 -12.97 -10.97
N SER A 150 21.49 -13.49 -9.82
CA SER A 150 22.35 -14.20 -8.88
C SER A 150 22.02 -15.69 -8.91
N SER A 151 23.03 -16.53 -8.70
CA SER A 151 22.89 -17.95 -8.35
C SER A 151 23.49 -18.27 -6.97
N ASN A 152 23.88 -17.25 -6.20
CA ASN A 152 24.56 -17.38 -4.92
C ASN A 152 23.99 -16.42 -3.86
N ASN A 153 22.66 -16.38 -3.73
CA ASN A 153 21.96 -15.63 -2.68
C ASN A 153 22.18 -14.12 -2.72
N GLY A 154 22.45 -13.57 -3.91
CA GLY A 154 22.71 -12.15 -4.12
C GLY A 154 24.13 -11.71 -3.80
N SER A 155 25.06 -12.63 -3.52
CA SER A 155 26.45 -12.29 -3.20
C SER A 155 27.21 -11.73 -4.40
N SER A 156 26.81 -12.12 -5.61
CA SER A 156 27.31 -11.56 -6.87
C SER A 156 26.24 -11.63 -7.95
N TRP A 157 26.33 -10.75 -8.95
CA TRP A 157 25.34 -10.63 -10.01
C TRP A 157 25.96 -10.82 -11.39
N THR A 158 25.30 -11.62 -12.21
CA THR A 158 25.48 -11.69 -13.66
C THR A 158 24.61 -10.60 -14.28
N VAL A 159 25.22 -9.68 -15.01
CA VAL A 159 24.52 -8.61 -15.74
C VAL A 159 24.21 -9.09 -17.16
N SER A 160 23.03 -8.75 -17.69
CA SER A 160 22.70 -8.98 -19.10
C SER A 160 23.75 -8.39 -20.03
N ALA A 161 24.12 -9.12 -21.09
CA ALA A 161 25.04 -8.61 -22.11
C ALA A 161 24.50 -7.31 -22.75
N ALA A 162 25.41 -6.40 -23.14
CA ALA A 162 25.03 -5.16 -23.83
C ALA A 162 24.24 -5.47 -25.11
N GLY A 163 23.12 -4.78 -25.32
CA GLY A 163 22.23 -5.01 -26.46
C GLY A 163 21.29 -6.22 -26.31
N SER A 164 21.24 -6.88 -25.14
CA SER A 164 20.23 -7.91 -24.83
C SER A 164 18.79 -7.40 -24.93
N PHE A 165 18.62 -6.08 -24.78
CA PHE A 165 17.36 -5.35 -24.77
C PHE A 165 17.45 -4.20 -25.78
N PRO A 166 16.87 -4.35 -27.00
CA PRO A 166 17.08 -3.43 -28.12
C PRO A 166 16.43 -2.05 -27.93
N SER A 167 15.41 -1.93 -27.08
CA SER A 167 14.85 -0.64 -26.66
C SER A 167 14.19 -0.76 -25.27
N GLY A 168 13.88 0.36 -24.62
CA GLY A 168 13.06 0.38 -23.39
C GLY A 168 13.70 -0.18 -22.10
N ASP A 169 13.05 0.14 -20.99
CA ASP A 169 13.39 -0.42 -19.68
C ASP A 169 12.68 -1.77 -19.49
N MET A 170 13.31 -2.66 -18.71
CA MET A 170 12.67 -3.87 -18.24
C MET A 170 11.93 -3.55 -16.93
N ARG A 171 10.68 -3.98 -16.82
CA ARG A 171 9.81 -3.63 -15.69
C ARG A 171 9.38 -4.80 -14.83
N GLN A 172 9.33 -5.99 -15.42
CA GLN A 172 8.89 -7.21 -14.75
C GLN A 172 9.95 -8.29 -14.93
N ILE A 173 10.21 -9.06 -13.87
CA ILE A 173 11.13 -10.19 -13.86
C ILE A 173 10.52 -11.37 -13.11
N ALA A 174 10.62 -12.57 -13.67
CA ALA A 174 10.13 -13.78 -13.04
C ALA A 174 11.16 -14.92 -13.16
N VAL A 175 11.24 -15.76 -12.15
CA VAL A 175 12.13 -16.90 -11.99
C VAL A 175 11.29 -18.17 -11.96
N ALA A 176 11.39 -18.97 -13.03
CA ALA A 176 10.62 -20.20 -13.14
C ALA A 176 11.14 -21.30 -12.20
N ALA A 177 10.34 -22.35 -12.06
CA ALA A 177 10.63 -23.51 -11.20
C ALA A 177 11.96 -24.23 -11.48
N ASN A 178 12.50 -24.09 -12.69
CA ASN A 178 13.79 -24.65 -13.10
C ASN A 178 14.96 -23.66 -12.99
N GLY A 179 14.71 -22.41 -12.56
CA GLY A 179 15.70 -21.33 -12.46
C GLY A 179 15.90 -20.50 -13.74
N ASP A 180 15.16 -20.79 -14.81
CA ASP A 180 15.08 -19.94 -16.00
C ASP A 180 14.49 -18.57 -15.62
N LEU A 181 14.92 -17.53 -16.32
CA LEU A 181 14.45 -16.16 -16.07
C LEU A 181 13.61 -15.66 -17.23
N TYR A 182 12.59 -14.88 -16.89
CA TYR A 182 11.71 -14.21 -17.84
C TYR A 182 11.65 -12.73 -17.50
N ALA A 183 11.93 -11.86 -18.46
CA ALA A 183 11.89 -10.41 -18.27
C ALA A 183 10.94 -9.80 -19.30
N ALA A 184 10.16 -8.81 -18.89
CA ALA A 184 9.19 -8.12 -19.74
C ALA A 184 9.37 -6.60 -19.72
N SER A 185 9.21 -5.97 -20.89
CA SER A 185 9.32 -4.50 -21.06
C SER A 185 7.97 -3.78 -20.90
N ASP A 186 8.03 -2.48 -20.63
CA ASP A 186 6.87 -1.58 -20.56
C ASP A 186 6.66 -0.69 -21.78
N SER A 187 7.59 -0.70 -22.74
CA SER A 187 7.44 0.07 -23.96
C SER A 187 7.11 -0.85 -25.13
N TYR A 188 5.89 -0.72 -25.66
CA TYR A 188 5.63 -1.11 -27.03
C TYR A 188 6.52 -0.25 -27.94
N ASP A 189 7.49 -0.88 -28.58
CA ASP A 189 8.32 -0.25 -29.59
C ASP A 189 8.29 -1.12 -30.85
N ALA A 190 7.64 -0.58 -31.89
CA ALA A 190 7.58 -1.18 -33.22
C ALA A 190 8.98 -1.38 -33.85
N LEU A 191 10.01 -0.69 -33.35
CA LEU A 191 11.40 -0.81 -33.81
C LEU A 191 12.28 -1.68 -32.90
N GLY A 192 11.79 -2.10 -31.72
CA GLY A 192 12.58 -2.80 -30.71
C GLY A 192 12.12 -4.23 -30.40
N TYR A 193 10.89 -4.42 -29.92
CA TYR A 193 10.36 -5.74 -29.51
C TYR A 193 9.21 -6.24 -30.37
N GLY A 194 8.42 -5.35 -30.98
CA GLY A 194 7.12 -5.72 -31.52
C GLY A 194 6.29 -6.45 -30.46
N LEU A 195 5.66 -7.57 -30.83
CA LEU A 195 4.89 -8.41 -29.90
C LEU A 195 5.78 -9.35 -29.05
N ASN A 196 7.10 -9.41 -29.27
CA ASN A 196 8.02 -10.29 -28.53
C ASN A 196 8.54 -9.59 -27.25
N MET A 197 7.62 -9.17 -26.39
CA MET A 197 7.91 -8.34 -25.22
C MET A 197 8.50 -9.12 -24.04
N VAL A 198 8.24 -10.44 -23.97
CA VAL A 198 8.82 -11.33 -22.96
C VAL A 198 10.11 -11.93 -23.51
N ARG A 199 11.20 -11.84 -22.74
CA ARG A 199 12.48 -12.48 -23.05
C ARG A 199 12.82 -13.55 -22.04
N LYS A 200 13.48 -14.62 -22.49
CA LYS A 200 13.88 -15.76 -21.69
C LYS A 200 15.39 -15.87 -21.59
N SER A 201 15.90 -16.19 -20.41
CA SER A 201 17.28 -16.62 -20.19
C SER A 201 17.33 -18.00 -19.54
N THR A 202 18.19 -18.89 -20.07
CA THR A 202 18.45 -20.24 -19.55
C THR A 202 19.88 -20.40 -19.01
N ASP A 203 20.69 -19.34 -19.07
CA ASP A 203 22.14 -19.39 -18.83
C ASP A 203 22.57 -18.52 -17.63
N GLY A 204 21.66 -18.32 -16.68
CA GLY A 204 21.99 -17.54 -15.50
C GLY A 204 21.71 -16.05 -15.63
N GLY A 205 21.13 -15.57 -16.74
CA GLY A 205 20.87 -14.14 -17.02
C GLY A 205 21.91 -13.49 -17.93
N ALA A 206 22.87 -14.26 -18.46
CA ALA A 206 23.95 -13.74 -19.30
C ALA A 206 23.44 -13.39 -20.70
N THR A 207 22.63 -14.27 -21.29
CA THR A 207 22.00 -14.06 -22.60
C THR A 207 20.48 -14.18 -22.51
N TRP A 208 19.81 -13.45 -23.40
CA TRP A 208 18.35 -13.31 -23.42
C TRP A 208 17.83 -13.52 -24.84
N LEU A 209 16.94 -14.50 -25.00
CA LEU A 209 16.27 -14.81 -26.25
C LEU A 209 14.86 -14.23 -26.24
N ALA A 210 14.39 -13.80 -27.40
CA ALA A 210 13.00 -13.38 -27.56
C ALA A 210 12.06 -14.58 -27.34
N GLY A 211 11.01 -14.39 -26.55
CA GLY A 211 9.85 -15.26 -26.56
C GLY A 211 9.07 -15.12 -27.86
N GLY A 212 8.04 -15.96 -28.02
CA GLY A 212 7.09 -15.82 -29.12
C GLY A 212 6.26 -14.55 -29.01
N PRO A 213 5.63 -14.12 -30.12
CA PRO A 213 4.83 -12.92 -30.13
C PRO A 213 3.59 -13.08 -29.26
N LEU A 214 3.31 -12.08 -28.44
CA LEU A 214 2.02 -11.93 -27.77
C LEU A 214 0.90 -11.78 -28.82
N PRO A 215 -0.34 -12.21 -28.54
CA PRO A 215 -1.47 -11.99 -29.44
C PRO A 215 -1.69 -10.50 -29.68
N ASP A 216 -1.89 -10.11 -30.95
CA ASP A 216 -2.31 -8.76 -31.31
C ASP A 216 -3.81 -8.61 -31.02
N LEU A 217 -4.16 -7.68 -30.12
CA LEU A 217 -5.53 -7.44 -29.67
C LEU A 217 -6.06 -6.08 -30.15
N ASP A 218 -5.31 -5.37 -31.00
CA ASP A 218 -5.75 -4.13 -31.62
C ASP A 218 -6.51 -4.42 -32.93
N PRO A 219 -7.79 -4.03 -33.06
CA PRO A 219 -8.54 -4.18 -34.30
C PRO A 219 -8.17 -3.14 -35.38
N SER A 220 -7.35 -2.12 -35.10
CA SER A 220 -7.05 -1.00 -36.00
C SER A 220 -5.57 -0.95 -36.43
N PRO A 221 -5.25 -1.21 -37.71
CA PRO A 221 -3.87 -1.21 -38.20
C PRO A 221 -3.21 0.19 -38.32
N SER A 222 -3.88 1.27 -37.93
CA SER A 222 -3.40 2.66 -38.13
C SER A 222 -3.11 3.45 -36.86
N GLU A 223 -3.42 2.93 -35.68
CA GLU A 223 -3.00 3.55 -34.42
C GLU A 223 -1.73 2.84 -33.92
N VAL A 224 -0.80 3.60 -33.35
CA VAL A 224 0.31 3.00 -32.59
C VAL A 224 -0.38 2.26 -31.42
N PRO A 225 -0.24 0.93 -31.28
CA PRO A 225 -0.90 0.17 -30.22
C PRO A 225 -0.59 0.79 -28.86
N ALA A 226 -1.54 1.52 -28.30
CA ALA A 226 -1.28 2.38 -27.16
C ALA A 226 -1.21 1.62 -25.82
N LEU A 227 -1.31 0.29 -25.79
CA LEU A 227 -1.77 -0.44 -24.60
C LEU A 227 -1.04 -1.74 -24.23
N PHE A 228 0.10 -2.05 -24.83
CA PHE A 228 0.87 -3.24 -24.44
C PHE A 228 2.09 -2.87 -23.62
N PHE A 229 1.89 -2.51 -22.36
CA PHE A 229 2.95 -2.65 -21.35
C PHE A 229 2.59 -3.86 -20.48
N ILE A 230 3.58 -4.70 -20.17
CA ILE A 230 3.37 -5.81 -19.26
C ILE A 230 3.41 -5.25 -17.84
N GLN A 231 2.26 -5.26 -17.19
CA GLN A 231 2.03 -4.83 -15.82
C GLN A 231 2.47 -5.86 -14.81
N ASP A 232 2.27 -7.15 -15.11
CA ASP A 232 2.56 -8.26 -14.21
C ASP A 232 3.02 -9.48 -15.03
N LEU A 233 4.01 -10.20 -14.53
CA LEU A 233 4.57 -11.40 -15.17
C LEU A 233 4.82 -12.44 -14.09
N VAL A 234 4.09 -13.56 -14.14
CA VAL A 234 4.19 -14.61 -13.14
C VAL A 234 4.49 -15.96 -13.79
N THR A 235 5.30 -16.78 -13.11
CA THR A 235 5.56 -18.17 -13.51
C THR A 235 4.82 -19.13 -12.60
N ALA A 236 4.40 -20.29 -13.11
CA ALA A 236 3.77 -21.28 -12.28
C ALA A 236 4.80 -22.01 -11.39
N PRO A 237 4.65 -22.01 -10.06
CA PRO A 237 5.60 -22.68 -9.17
C PRO A 237 5.70 -24.19 -9.40
N SER A 238 4.62 -24.82 -9.89
CA SER A 238 4.56 -26.26 -10.15
C SER A 238 4.93 -26.67 -11.58
N ASP A 239 5.16 -25.73 -12.49
CA ASP A 239 5.46 -26.00 -13.91
C ASP A 239 6.34 -24.91 -14.51
N ALA A 240 7.61 -25.23 -14.76
CA ALA A 240 8.58 -24.29 -15.34
C ALA A 240 8.25 -23.83 -16.77
N MET A 241 7.31 -24.50 -17.45
CA MET A 241 6.88 -24.14 -18.80
C MET A 241 5.68 -23.20 -18.81
N ARG A 242 5.05 -22.94 -17.66
CA ARG A 242 3.79 -22.21 -17.58
C ARG A 242 4.02 -20.78 -17.08
N LEU A 243 3.54 -19.82 -17.86
CA LEU A 243 3.68 -18.39 -17.62
C LEU A 243 2.36 -17.67 -17.83
N TYR A 244 2.20 -16.53 -17.14
CA TYR A 244 1.12 -15.59 -17.34
C TYR A 244 1.68 -14.17 -17.41
N ALA A 245 1.23 -13.41 -18.39
CA ALA A 245 1.55 -12.00 -18.50
C ALA A 245 0.25 -11.19 -18.53
N LEU A 246 0.20 -10.13 -17.74
CA LEU A 246 -0.89 -9.17 -17.68
C LEU A 246 -0.41 -7.83 -18.24
N GLY A 247 -1.19 -7.27 -19.15
CA GLY A 247 -1.06 -5.88 -19.61
C GLY A 247 -2.46 -5.29 -19.79
N GLY A 248 -2.85 -4.99 -21.03
CA GLY A 248 -4.26 -4.73 -21.38
C GLY A 248 -5.15 -5.98 -21.43
N SER A 249 -4.56 -7.17 -21.47
CA SER A 249 -5.25 -8.46 -21.42
C SER A 249 -4.36 -9.49 -20.73
N LEU A 250 -4.99 -10.54 -20.19
CA LEU A 250 -4.29 -11.68 -19.63
C LEU A 250 -3.96 -12.67 -20.75
N VAL A 251 -2.70 -13.08 -20.82
CA VAL A 251 -2.22 -14.11 -21.76
C VAL A 251 -1.47 -15.19 -21.00
N THR A 252 -1.54 -16.42 -21.51
CA THR A 252 -0.83 -17.58 -20.93
C THR A 252 0.04 -18.27 -21.97
N SER A 253 1.15 -18.82 -21.53
CA SER A 253 2.01 -19.73 -22.28
C SER A 253 2.18 -21.03 -21.52
N GLY A 254 2.09 -22.17 -22.21
CA GLY A 254 2.40 -23.50 -21.66
C GLY A 254 3.69 -24.12 -22.16
N ASP A 255 4.47 -23.35 -22.91
CA ASP A 255 5.67 -23.78 -23.63
C ASP A 255 6.86 -22.85 -23.37
N ALA A 256 6.96 -22.34 -22.14
CA ALA A 256 8.04 -21.47 -21.67
C ALA A 256 8.17 -20.18 -22.49
N GLY A 257 7.03 -19.58 -22.84
CA GLY A 257 6.94 -18.29 -23.53
C GLY A 257 7.18 -18.36 -25.03
N ALA A 258 7.20 -19.56 -25.63
CA ALA A 258 7.38 -19.72 -27.08
C ALA A 258 6.10 -19.44 -27.86
N SER A 259 4.93 -19.65 -27.27
CA SER A 259 3.63 -19.24 -27.81
C SER A 259 2.69 -18.78 -26.69
N TRP A 260 1.75 -17.90 -27.05
CA TRP A 260 0.85 -17.23 -26.13
C TRP A 260 -0.59 -17.29 -26.62
N SER A 261 -1.53 -17.48 -25.68
CA SER A 261 -2.97 -17.44 -25.93
C SER A 261 -3.67 -16.52 -24.95
N VAL A 262 -4.71 -15.83 -25.41
CA VAL A 262 -5.55 -14.95 -24.59
C VAL A 262 -6.37 -15.77 -23.60
N VAL A 263 -6.47 -15.25 -22.37
CA VAL A 263 -7.40 -15.71 -21.33
C VAL A 263 -8.43 -14.61 -21.12
N ASN A 264 -9.69 -14.89 -21.42
CA ASN A 264 -10.76 -13.92 -21.22
C ASN A 264 -11.04 -13.75 -19.72
N LEU A 265 -10.91 -12.52 -19.25
CA LEU A 265 -11.26 -12.12 -17.89
C LEU A 265 -12.78 -12.06 -17.70
N PRO A 266 -13.28 -12.03 -16.45
CA PRO A 266 -14.70 -11.78 -16.18
C PRO A 266 -15.16 -10.46 -16.83
N PRO A 267 -16.45 -10.35 -17.19
CA PRO A 267 -17.04 -9.07 -17.56
C PRO A 267 -16.75 -8.02 -16.47
N ASP A 268 -16.38 -6.81 -16.89
CA ASP A 268 -16.06 -5.65 -16.04
C ASP A 268 -14.81 -5.78 -15.13
N CYS A 269 -14.07 -6.90 -15.18
CA CYS A 269 -12.79 -7.01 -14.48
C CYS A 269 -11.64 -6.42 -15.30
N PHE A 270 -11.18 -5.24 -14.89
CA PHE A 270 -9.90 -4.68 -15.32
C PHE A 270 -8.81 -5.16 -14.37
N ALA A 271 -8.11 -6.24 -14.72
CA ALA A 271 -7.08 -6.83 -13.87
C ALA A 271 -5.93 -5.85 -13.59
N SER A 272 -5.51 -5.75 -12.33
CA SER A 272 -4.39 -4.94 -11.86
C SER A 272 -3.18 -5.77 -11.42
N SER A 273 -3.40 -7.04 -11.08
CA SER A 273 -2.36 -8.02 -10.74
C SER A 273 -2.92 -9.44 -10.88
N VAL A 274 -2.03 -10.41 -11.14
CA VAL A 274 -2.34 -11.83 -11.22
C VAL A 274 -1.36 -12.66 -10.41
N ASP A 275 -1.82 -13.77 -9.83
CA ASP A 275 -0.94 -14.72 -9.16
C ASP A 275 -1.38 -16.17 -9.37
N VAL A 276 -0.42 -17.09 -9.41
CA VAL A 276 -0.64 -18.52 -9.65
C VAL A 276 -0.74 -19.26 -8.33
N SER A 277 -1.75 -20.12 -8.22
CA SER A 277 -1.91 -20.96 -7.03
C SER A 277 -0.67 -21.87 -6.83
N PRO A 278 -0.05 -21.90 -5.63
CA PRO A 278 1.22 -22.61 -5.41
C PRO A 278 1.21 -24.12 -5.73
N GLY A 279 0.03 -24.76 -5.73
CA GLY A 279 -0.15 -26.20 -6.00
C GLY A 279 -0.76 -26.52 -7.36
N SER A 280 -1.01 -25.53 -8.21
CA SER A 280 -1.64 -25.72 -9.50
C SER A 280 -1.07 -24.77 -10.54
N ALA A 281 -0.54 -25.33 -11.62
CA ALA A 281 -0.06 -24.55 -12.74
C ALA A 281 -1.17 -23.81 -13.49
N THR A 282 -2.44 -24.16 -13.25
CA THR A 282 -3.58 -23.67 -14.05
C THR A 282 -4.61 -22.90 -13.24
N ALA A 283 -4.48 -22.86 -11.91
CA ALA A 283 -5.39 -22.11 -11.07
C ALA A 283 -4.82 -20.71 -10.80
N LEU A 284 -5.57 -19.69 -11.19
CA LEU A 284 -5.11 -18.30 -11.20
C LEU A 284 -6.02 -17.44 -10.34
N TRP A 285 -5.40 -16.49 -9.64
CA TRP A 285 -6.07 -15.41 -8.93
C TRP A 285 -5.82 -14.11 -9.68
N VAL A 286 -6.85 -13.27 -9.73
CA VAL A 286 -6.81 -11.97 -10.41
C VAL A 286 -7.42 -10.93 -9.50
N GLN A 287 -6.67 -9.86 -9.23
CA GLN A 287 -7.21 -8.67 -8.61
C GLN A 287 -7.74 -7.74 -9.69
N CYS A 288 -9.00 -7.33 -9.60
CA CYS A 288 -9.60 -6.34 -10.49
C CYS A 288 -9.44 -4.93 -9.88
N SER A 289 -9.44 -3.91 -10.74
CA SER A 289 -9.21 -2.51 -10.38
C SER A 289 -10.29 -1.91 -9.48
N ASP A 290 -11.46 -2.54 -9.40
CA ASP A 290 -12.54 -2.22 -8.47
C ASP A 290 -12.32 -2.79 -7.05
N GLY A 291 -11.20 -3.49 -6.84
CA GLY A 291 -10.83 -4.12 -5.58
C GLY A 291 -11.37 -5.53 -5.41
N THR A 292 -12.14 -6.06 -6.37
CA THR A 292 -12.63 -7.43 -6.30
C THR A 292 -11.52 -8.44 -6.59
N LEU A 293 -11.58 -9.59 -5.94
CA LEU A 293 -10.69 -10.71 -6.19
C LEU A 293 -11.45 -11.80 -6.93
N GLN A 294 -10.85 -12.32 -7.99
CA GLN A 294 -11.43 -13.35 -8.85
C GLN A 294 -10.50 -14.57 -8.86
N ARG A 295 -11.07 -15.77 -8.96
CA ARG A 295 -10.30 -17.00 -9.11
C ARG A 295 -10.86 -17.86 -10.23
N SER A 296 -9.98 -18.52 -10.95
CA SER A 296 -10.33 -19.69 -11.76
C SER A 296 -9.44 -20.89 -11.40
N ASP A 297 -9.98 -22.09 -11.54
CA ASP A 297 -9.24 -23.35 -11.29
C ASP A 297 -8.47 -23.84 -12.53
N ASP A 298 -8.86 -23.38 -13.72
CA ASP A 298 -8.23 -23.76 -14.98
C ASP A 298 -8.30 -22.63 -16.01
N VAL A 299 -7.23 -21.86 -16.11
CA VAL A 299 -7.06 -20.80 -17.12
C VAL A 299 -6.33 -21.27 -18.39
N THR A 300 -6.24 -22.58 -18.64
CA THR A 300 -5.79 -23.08 -19.95
C THR A 300 -6.87 -22.95 -21.03
N LEU A 301 -8.11 -22.70 -20.62
CA LEU A 301 -9.25 -22.42 -21.49
C LEU A 301 -9.25 -20.94 -21.90
N ALA A 302 -9.64 -20.65 -23.14
CA ALA A 302 -9.76 -19.27 -23.63
C ALA A 302 -10.80 -18.45 -22.84
N SER A 303 -11.88 -19.08 -22.37
CA SER A 303 -12.91 -18.47 -21.52
C SER A 303 -13.12 -19.33 -20.28
N PRO A 304 -12.25 -19.20 -19.26
CA PRO A 304 -12.35 -20.00 -18.07
C PRO A 304 -13.53 -19.54 -17.20
N THR A 305 -14.01 -20.43 -16.33
CA THR A 305 -15.05 -20.04 -15.36
C THR A 305 -14.38 -19.28 -14.22
N TRP A 306 -14.82 -18.05 -14.01
CA TRP A 306 -14.35 -17.20 -12.92
C TRP A 306 -15.34 -17.20 -11.78
N VAL A 307 -14.81 -17.32 -10.56
CA VAL A 307 -15.57 -17.22 -9.32
C VAL A 307 -15.13 -15.94 -8.64
N ALA A 308 -16.07 -15.01 -8.47
CA ALA A 308 -15.87 -13.84 -7.65
C ALA A 308 -15.69 -14.28 -6.20
N MET A 309 -14.55 -13.92 -5.64
CA MET A 309 -14.26 -14.06 -4.22
C MET A 309 -14.83 -12.85 -3.52
N ASP A 310 -16.15 -12.69 -3.62
CA ASP A 310 -16.90 -11.65 -2.95
C ASP A 310 -17.04 -12.00 -1.46
N PRO A 311 -16.63 -11.12 -0.54
CA PRO A 311 -17.05 -11.23 0.84
C PRO A 311 -18.58 -11.31 0.95
N ILE A 312 -19.34 -10.45 0.28
CA ILE A 312 -20.76 -10.20 0.56
C ILE A 312 -21.69 -11.32 0.07
N VAL A 313 -21.53 -11.83 -1.17
CA VAL A 313 -22.46 -12.80 -1.78
C VAL A 313 -22.29 -14.24 -1.26
N ASN A 314 -21.20 -14.54 -0.54
CA ASN A 314 -20.93 -15.85 0.09
C ASN A 314 -21.21 -15.89 1.60
N ASN A 315 -22.10 -15.02 2.11
CA ASN A 315 -22.40 -14.85 3.55
C ASN A 315 -21.21 -14.32 4.39
N TYR A 316 -20.29 -13.54 3.83
CA TYR A 316 -19.33 -12.75 4.63
C TYR A 316 -19.78 -11.29 4.69
N THR A 317 -20.35 -10.89 5.83
CA THR A 317 -20.65 -9.48 6.07
C THR A 317 -19.36 -8.70 6.35
N VAL A 318 -19.03 -7.75 5.48
CA VAL A 318 -18.04 -6.69 5.73
C VAL A 318 -18.56 -5.75 6.81
N ASN A 319 -17.77 -5.52 7.86
CA ASN A 319 -17.87 -4.27 8.63
C ASN A 319 -16.99 -3.23 7.91
N GLY A 320 -17.52 -2.69 6.81
CA GLY A 320 -16.86 -1.66 6.01
C GLY A 320 -15.67 -2.15 5.17
N SER A 321 -15.46 -1.49 4.04
CA SER A 321 -14.20 -1.52 3.31
C SER A 321 -13.12 -0.86 4.17
N ASP A 322 -12.01 -1.57 4.44
CA ASP A 322 -10.71 -1.08 4.95
C ASP A 322 -10.77 -0.02 6.09
N PRO A 323 -10.31 -0.29 7.34
CA PRO A 323 -10.37 0.73 8.38
C PRO A 323 -9.52 1.92 7.96
N VAL A 324 -10.20 3.04 7.70
CA VAL A 324 -9.56 4.28 7.33
C VAL A 324 -8.53 4.66 8.40
N GLN A 325 -7.31 4.97 7.98
CA GLN A 325 -6.22 5.37 8.89
C GLN A 325 -6.72 6.45 9.84
N THR A 326 -6.83 6.11 11.12
CA THR A 326 -7.27 7.05 12.16
C THR A 326 -6.12 7.98 12.49
N ALA A 327 -6.32 9.28 12.29
CA ALA A 327 -5.33 10.32 12.51
C ALA A 327 -5.56 11.12 13.80
N ALA A 328 -6.80 11.12 14.32
CA ALA A 328 -7.16 11.77 15.58
C ALA A 328 -8.24 10.98 16.32
N ILE A 329 -8.25 11.02 17.64
CA ILE A 329 -9.30 10.43 18.47
C ILE A 329 -9.64 11.40 19.60
N ALA A 330 -10.94 11.53 19.91
CA ALA A 330 -11.45 12.42 20.95
C ALA A 330 -12.55 11.72 21.75
N PHE A 331 -12.50 11.88 23.08
CA PHE A 331 -13.46 11.29 24.00
C PHE A 331 -14.48 12.33 24.45
N HIS A 332 -15.70 11.88 24.69
CA HIS A 332 -16.71 12.69 25.36
C HIS A 332 -16.21 13.13 26.77
N PRO A 333 -16.50 14.35 27.23
CA PRO A 333 -16.04 14.86 28.53
C PRO A 333 -16.34 13.96 29.73
N ALA A 334 -17.53 13.36 29.74
CA ALA A 334 -17.96 12.40 30.76
C ALA A 334 -17.54 10.93 30.50
N TYR A 335 -16.59 10.65 29.61
CA TYR A 335 -16.10 9.29 29.39
C TYR A 335 -15.40 8.76 30.66
N PRO A 336 -15.59 7.48 31.06
CA PRO A 336 -16.34 6.41 30.37
C PRO A 336 -17.85 6.38 30.67
N GLY A 337 -18.37 7.26 31.54
CA GLY A 337 -19.79 7.30 31.91
C GLY A 337 -20.75 7.56 30.74
N THR A 338 -20.28 8.26 29.71
CA THR A 338 -20.92 8.36 28.39
C THR A 338 -19.98 7.77 27.34
N PRO A 339 -20.23 6.56 26.81
CA PRO A 339 -19.32 5.82 25.93
C PRO A 339 -19.33 6.36 24.48
N HIS A 340 -19.08 7.66 24.35
CA HIS A 340 -19.10 8.41 23.10
C HIS A 340 -17.67 8.81 22.72
N VAL A 341 -17.22 8.36 21.54
CA VAL A 341 -15.86 8.59 21.03
C VAL A 341 -15.96 9.02 19.57
N LEU A 342 -15.18 10.03 19.20
CA LEU A 342 -15.00 10.50 17.83
C LEU A 342 -13.62 10.07 17.33
N ALA A 343 -13.54 9.67 16.08
CA ALA A 343 -12.30 9.34 15.39
C ALA A 343 -12.23 10.12 14.08
N GLY A 344 -11.19 10.93 13.93
CA GLY A 344 -10.84 11.59 12.68
C GLY A 344 -9.94 10.68 11.85
N THR A 345 -10.25 10.53 10.57
CA THR A 345 -9.56 9.57 9.69
C THR A 345 -8.95 10.26 8.47
N GLU A 346 -8.05 9.58 7.75
CA GLU A 346 -7.36 10.19 6.60
C GLU A 346 -8.19 10.18 5.30
N TYR A 347 -9.20 9.31 5.17
CA TYR A 347 -9.98 9.16 3.92
C TYR A 347 -11.50 8.95 4.11
N GLY A 348 -11.99 8.81 5.35
CA GLY A 348 -13.37 8.46 5.70
C GLY A 348 -14.07 9.52 6.55
N GLY A 349 -13.39 10.64 6.79
CA GLY A 349 -13.89 11.76 7.56
C GLY A 349 -13.92 11.46 9.03
N LEU A 350 -15.01 11.88 9.68
CA LEU A 350 -15.25 11.66 11.09
C LEU A 350 -16.13 10.42 11.29
N LEU A 351 -15.66 9.51 12.14
CA LEU A 351 -16.42 8.39 12.65
C LEU A 351 -16.80 8.65 14.11
N ARG A 352 -17.96 8.12 14.51
CA ARG A 352 -18.46 8.21 15.89
C ARG A 352 -18.94 6.87 16.38
N THR A 353 -18.57 6.52 17.60
CA THR A 353 -19.17 5.42 18.36
C THR A 353 -19.88 5.95 19.60
N THR A 354 -20.99 5.30 19.98
CA THR A 354 -21.73 5.54 21.23
C THR A 354 -21.86 4.28 22.08
N ASN A 355 -21.09 3.24 21.75
CA ASN A 355 -21.12 1.92 22.37
C ASN A 355 -19.70 1.37 22.58
N ASN A 356 -18.77 2.23 23.00
CA ASN A 356 -17.36 1.86 23.29
C ASN A 356 -16.64 1.18 22.11
N GLY A 357 -16.92 1.62 20.89
CA GLY A 357 -16.27 1.10 19.69
C GLY A 357 -16.91 -0.16 19.10
N GLY A 358 -18.03 -0.64 19.64
CA GLY A 358 -18.77 -1.78 19.08
C GLY A 358 -19.41 -1.49 17.71
N LEU A 359 -19.77 -0.24 17.45
CA LEU A 359 -20.24 0.28 16.17
C LEU A 359 -19.74 1.71 15.96
N TRP A 360 -19.20 1.97 14.77
CA TRP A 360 -18.80 3.30 14.32
C TRP A 360 -19.71 3.75 13.17
N LEU A 361 -20.18 4.99 13.22
CA LEU A 361 -21.03 5.60 12.21
C LEU A 361 -20.37 6.86 11.68
N GLU A 362 -20.42 7.06 10.37
CA GLU A 362 -19.94 8.29 9.73
C GLU A 362 -20.72 9.53 10.18
N ARG A 363 -20.00 10.64 10.27
CA ARG A 363 -20.49 11.93 10.75
C ARG A 363 -19.93 13.08 9.92
N ASN A 364 -20.09 12.96 8.60
CA ASN A 364 -19.46 13.83 7.62
C ASN A 364 -20.32 15.01 7.15
N VAL A 365 -21.48 15.23 7.76
CA VAL A 365 -22.42 16.28 7.34
C VAL A 365 -21.80 17.66 7.56
N GLY A 366 -21.59 18.41 6.47
CA GLY A 366 -21.03 19.76 6.50
C GLY A 366 -19.53 19.87 6.25
N PHE A 367 -18.82 18.75 6.04
CA PHE A 367 -17.43 18.78 5.60
C PHE A 367 -17.29 18.87 4.08
N GLU A 368 -16.27 19.59 3.61
CA GLU A 368 -15.86 19.59 2.20
C GLU A 368 -14.87 18.45 1.87
N SER A 369 -14.34 17.76 2.88
CA SER A 369 -13.35 16.68 2.70
C SER A 369 -13.27 15.73 3.90
N THR A 370 -12.57 14.60 3.72
CA THR A 370 -12.58 13.43 4.61
C THR A 370 -11.26 13.15 5.35
N THR A 371 -10.23 14.01 5.27
CA THR A 371 -8.96 13.87 6.02
C THR A 371 -8.93 14.73 7.29
N ILE A 372 -9.47 14.20 8.38
CA ILE A 372 -9.51 14.87 9.69
C ILE A 372 -8.25 14.56 10.49
N ARG A 373 -7.40 15.57 10.70
CA ARG A 373 -6.07 15.44 11.35
C ARG A 373 -6.04 15.88 12.81
N ALA A 374 -6.96 16.73 13.22
CA ALA A 374 -7.02 17.23 14.59
C ALA A 374 -8.46 17.22 15.10
N LEU A 375 -8.65 16.83 16.36
CA LEU A 375 -9.91 16.96 17.08
C LEU A 375 -9.64 17.61 18.42
N ALA A 376 -10.45 18.60 18.78
CA ALA A 376 -10.46 19.22 20.10
C ALA A 376 -11.90 19.24 20.64
N PRO A 377 -12.29 18.24 21.46
CA PRO A 377 -13.56 18.26 22.14
C PRO A 377 -13.53 19.30 23.27
N HIS A 378 -14.64 20.01 23.44
CA HIS A 378 -14.78 20.93 24.56
C HIS A 378 -14.84 20.15 25.89
N PRO A 379 -14.10 20.58 26.93
CA PRO A 379 -13.88 19.77 28.14
C PRO A 379 -15.08 19.65 29.08
N LEU A 380 -16.15 20.44 28.89
CA LEU A 380 -17.36 20.43 29.75
C LEU A 380 -18.64 20.18 28.95
N ASP A 381 -18.89 20.95 27.90
CA ASP A 381 -19.96 20.73 26.92
C ASP A 381 -19.60 19.66 25.86
N ALA A 382 -20.37 18.58 25.81
CA ALA A 382 -20.20 17.50 24.84
C ALA A 382 -20.61 17.86 23.41
N ASN A 383 -21.39 18.93 23.24
CA ASN A 383 -21.90 19.33 21.93
C ASN A 383 -20.83 20.01 21.08
N ILE A 384 -19.82 20.60 21.74
CA ILE A 384 -18.83 21.44 21.09
C ILE A 384 -17.59 20.61 20.78
N VAL A 385 -17.26 20.51 19.49
CA VAL A 385 -16.03 19.86 19.01
C VAL A 385 -15.48 20.65 17.84
N LEU A 386 -14.17 20.90 17.84
CA LEU A 386 -13.47 21.43 16.66
C LEU A 386 -12.74 20.31 15.91
N ALA A 387 -12.77 20.37 14.58
CA ALA A 387 -12.12 19.42 13.69
C ALA A 387 -11.24 20.15 12.67
N GLY A 388 -9.93 19.86 12.73
CA GLY A 388 -8.92 20.44 11.86
C GLY A 388 -8.57 19.50 10.70
N PHE A 389 -8.47 20.07 9.52
CA PHE A 389 -8.12 19.35 8.30
C PHE A 389 -6.62 19.38 8.05
N GLY A 390 -6.00 18.27 7.66
CA GLY A 390 -4.63 18.31 7.13
C GLY A 390 -4.43 17.37 5.96
N ASP A 391 -3.53 17.73 5.05
CA ASP A 391 -3.26 17.03 3.79
C ASP A 391 -4.39 17.12 2.74
N ALA A 392 -5.30 18.09 2.82
CA ALA A 392 -6.28 18.32 1.73
C ALA A 392 -5.57 19.09 0.65
N PHE A 393 -5.64 18.55 -0.55
CA PHE A 393 -5.26 19.27 -1.76
C PHE A 393 -6.46 19.98 -2.40
N SER A 394 -7.63 20.01 -1.74
CA SER A 394 -8.92 20.41 -2.35
C SER A 394 -9.88 21.23 -1.48
N THR A 395 -9.62 21.51 -0.19
CA THR A 395 -10.59 22.27 0.64
C THR A 395 -10.28 23.76 0.65
N THR A 396 -11.34 24.57 0.77
CA THR A 396 -11.21 26.01 1.01
C THR A 396 -11.30 26.36 2.49
N VAL A 397 -11.70 25.39 3.32
CA VAL A 397 -11.92 25.54 4.76
C VAL A 397 -11.02 24.57 5.53
N PRO A 398 -10.07 25.06 6.35
CA PRO A 398 -9.09 24.23 7.05
C PRO A 398 -9.57 23.75 8.44
N LEU A 399 -10.67 24.32 8.96
CA LEU A 399 -11.15 24.11 10.32
C LEU A 399 -12.68 24.18 10.38
N TYR A 400 -13.29 23.28 11.15
CA TYR A 400 -14.73 23.20 11.35
C TYR A 400 -15.09 23.12 12.84
N LEU A 401 -16.30 23.59 13.15
CA LEU A 401 -16.91 23.54 14.47
C LEU A 401 -18.22 22.77 14.39
N SER A 402 -18.44 21.87 15.34
CA SER A 402 -19.73 21.26 15.62
C SER A 402 -20.27 21.78 16.95
N THR A 403 -21.58 21.99 17.01
CA THR A 403 -22.33 22.36 18.22
C THR A 403 -23.45 21.35 18.52
N ASP A 404 -23.35 20.14 17.98
CA ASP A 404 -24.35 19.07 18.08
C ASP A 404 -23.72 17.68 18.29
N SER A 405 -22.61 17.65 19.04
CA SER A 405 -21.85 16.44 19.37
C SER A 405 -21.27 15.73 18.14
N GLY A 406 -20.80 16.52 17.17
CA GLY A 406 -20.23 16.05 15.92
C GLY A 406 -21.26 15.44 14.97
N ALA A 407 -22.54 15.80 15.06
CA ALA A 407 -23.55 15.32 14.10
C ALA A 407 -23.52 16.12 12.79
N SER A 408 -23.25 17.43 12.87
CA SER A 408 -23.02 18.33 11.73
C SER A 408 -21.92 19.36 12.04
N TRP A 409 -21.35 19.91 10.98
CA TRP A 409 -20.16 20.74 11.03
C TRP A 409 -20.32 22.02 10.21
N ALA A 410 -19.84 23.13 10.76
CA ALA A 410 -19.82 24.45 10.10
C ALA A 410 -18.40 24.99 10.01
N ALA A 411 -18.11 25.78 8.97
CA ALA A 411 -16.79 26.36 8.76
C ALA A 411 -16.38 27.29 9.93
N SER A 412 -15.15 27.13 10.41
CA SER A 412 -14.53 27.87 11.51
C SER A 412 -13.23 28.54 11.03
N ALA A 413 -13.31 29.31 9.94
CA ALA A 413 -12.14 29.79 9.20
C ALA A 413 -11.96 31.32 9.19
N ASN A 414 -12.84 32.09 9.83
CA ASN A 414 -12.75 33.54 9.79
C ASN A 414 -11.47 34.04 10.48
N GLY A 415 -10.59 34.71 9.72
CA GLY A 415 -9.29 35.18 10.22
C GLY A 415 -8.19 34.10 10.26
N LEU A 416 -8.46 32.87 9.79
CA LEU A 416 -7.42 31.88 9.55
C LEU A 416 -6.76 32.11 8.20
N ASN A 417 -5.44 32.05 8.18
CA ASN A 417 -4.63 32.10 6.97
C ASN A 417 -3.76 30.83 6.87
N ALA A 418 -4.45 29.68 6.88
CA ALA A 418 -3.85 28.36 6.79
C ALA A 418 -4.69 27.50 5.83
N GLU A 419 -4.05 26.61 5.08
CA GLU A 419 -4.76 25.60 4.27
C GLU A 419 -4.97 24.29 5.05
N GLN A 420 -4.18 24.08 6.10
CA GLN A 420 -4.19 22.87 6.89
C GLN A 420 -4.08 23.20 8.37
N ILE A 421 -4.98 22.68 9.21
CA ILE A 421 -4.86 22.66 10.67
C ILE A 421 -4.62 21.22 11.14
N ARG A 422 -3.42 20.97 11.67
CA ARG A 422 -2.98 19.62 12.10
C ARG A 422 -2.95 19.44 13.61
N ALA A 423 -3.11 20.53 14.36
CA ALA A 423 -3.16 20.49 15.81
C ALA A 423 -4.14 21.53 16.34
N LEU A 424 -4.91 21.13 17.35
CA LEU A 424 -5.94 21.94 18.02
C LEU A 424 -5.89 21.67 19.51
N ALA A 425 -6.13 22.71 20.32
CA ALA A 425 -6.35 22.59 21.75
C ALA A 425 -7.34 23.67 22.22
N ILE A 426 -8.29 23.29 23.06
CA ILE A 426 -9.16 24.21 23.80
C ILE A 426 -8.53 24.44 25.17
N ASP A 427 -8.45 25.69 25.61
CA ASP A 427 -7.93 26.06 26.93
C ASP A 427 -8.96 25.76 28.02
N PRO A 428 -8.74 24.71 28.83
CA PRO A 428 -9.72 24.26 29.82
C PRO A 428 -9.89 25.25 30.97
N THR A 429 -9.03 26.27 31.09
CA THR A 429 -9.15 27.29 32.13
C THR A 429 -10.07 28.44 31.73
N THR A 430 -10.45 28.51 30.46
CA THR A 430 -11.26 29.58 29.88
C THR A 430 -12.67 29.14 29.51
N VAL A 431 -12.97 27.87 29.71
CA VAL A 431 -14.31 27.34 29.56
C VAL A 431 -15.14 27.62 30.81
N ASP A 432 -16.43 27.88 30.64
CA ASP A 432 -17.39 28.01 31.72
C ASP A 432 -18.48 26.93 31.63
N ALA A 433 -19.10 26.61 32.76
CA ALA A 433 -20.17 25.62 32.82
C ALA A 433 -21.57 26.24 32.63
N ASN A 434 -21.64 27.51 32.22
CA ASN A 434 -22.87 28.29 32.26
C ASN A 434 -23.62 28.25 30.92
N THR A 435 -24.51 27.26 30.80
CA THR A 435 -25.35 27.03 29.60
C THR A 435 -26.35 28.16 29.30
N LEU A 436 -26.39 29.24 30.08
CA LEU A 436 -27.32 30.36 29.94
C LEU A 436 -26.70 31.60 29.24
N THR A 437 -25.40 31.58 28.96
CA THR A 437 -24.68 32.67 28.28
C THR A 437 -23.87 32.15 27.11
N THR A 438 -23.62 33.01 26.11
CA THR A 438 -22.71 32.68 25.01
C THR A 438 -21.29 32.58 25.56
N GLU A 439 -20.73 31.38 25.55
CA GLU A 439 -19.38 31.10 26.05
C GLU A 439 -18.32 31.60 25.07
N ASN A 440 -17.25 32.24 25.58
CA ASN A 440 -16.10 32.74 24.82
C ASN A 440 -14.81 32.10 25.34
N PHE A 441 -14.59 30.83 25.01
CA PHE A 441 -13.37 30.12 25.40
C PHE A 441 -12.25 30.33 24.39
N HIS A 442 -11.02 30.12 24.86
CA HIS A 442 -9.84 30.22 24.02
C HIS A 442 -9.56 28.89 23.30
N VAL A 443 -9.22 29.00 22.01
CA VAL A 443 -8.78 27.86 21.20
C VAL A 443 -7.47 28.20 20.53
N TYR A 444 -6.56 27.24 20.50
CA TYR A 444 -5.27 27.34 19.83
C TYR A 444 -5.22 26.34 18.68
N ALA A 445 -4.73 26.80 17.53
CA ALA A 445 -4.58 25.99 16.33
C ALA A 445 -3.18 26.18 15.75
N ALA A 446 -2.63 25.14 15.14
CA ALA A 446 -1.39 25.22 14.39
C ALA A 446 -1.51 24.54 13.03
N GLY A 447 -0.98 25.21 12.01
CA GLY A 447 -1.23 24.85 10.62
C GLY A 447 -0.14 25.25 9.62
N ARG A 448 -0.29 24.78 8.37
CA ARG A 448 0.65 24.98 7.24
C ARG A 448 -0.12 25.38 5.97
N SER A 449 0.54 26.05 5.02
CA SER A 449 0.14 26.13 3.60
C SER A 449 1.00 25.18 2.74
N ALA A 450 0.42 24.68 1.63
CA ALA A 450 0.90 23.82 0.53
C ALA A 450 2.31 23.15 0.56
N PRO A 451 2.50 22.01 -0.15
CA PRO A 451 3.81 21.36 -0.30
C PRO A 451 4.88 22.21 -1.00
N ILE A 452 4.48 23.20 -1.80
CA ILE A 452 5.36 23.97 -2.71
C ILE A 452 5.35 25.44 -2.29
N PRO A 453 6.50 26.02 -1.90
CA PRO A 453 6.61 27.46 -1.65
C PRO A 453 6.54 28.21 -2.98
N ASP A 454 5.38 28.76 -3.31
CA ASP A 454 5.30 29.81 -4.32
C ASP A 454 5.45 31.19 -3.66
N ALA A 455 5.74 32.21 -4.48
CA ALA A 455 6.03 33.56 -3.99
C ALA A 455 4.83 34.22 -3.27
N ALA A 456 3.61 33.69 -3.41
CA ALA A 456 2.38 34.22 -2.84
C ALA A 456 1.90 33.46 -1.57
N ALA A 457 2.36 32.23 -1.32
CA ALA A 457 1.88 31.36 -0.25
C ALA A 457 2.36 31.78 1.16
N ILE A 458 1.44 32.13 2.07
CA ILE A 458 1.73 32.50 3.46
C ILE A 458 1.89 31.22 4.29
N ASP A 459 2.99 31.11 5.04
CA ASP A 459 3.56 29.83 5.52
C ASP A 459 2.93 29.28 6.81
N GLY A 460 1.60 29.16 6.85
CA GLY A 460 0.86 28.71 8.04
C GLY A 460 1.09 29.60 9.27
N GLY A 461 0.94 29.06 10.47
CA GLY A 461 1.06 29.84 11.70
C GLY A 461 0.50 29.16 12.94
N ILE A 462 0.71 29.81 14.09
CA ILE A 462 -0.01 29.54 15.33
C ILE A 462 -1.15 30.55 15.41
N TYR A 463 -2.37 30.06 15.63
CA TYR A 463 -3.56 30.89 15.71
C TYR A 463 -4.21 30.74 17.07
N LYS A 464 -4.85 31.82 17.51
CA LYS A 464 -5.68 31.87 18.71
C LYS A 464 -7.06 32.42 18.36
N SER A 465 -8.10 31.75 18.85
CA SER A 465 -9.45 32.27 18.94
C SER A 465 -9.74 32.66 20.38
N THR A 466 -10.42 33.78 20.59
CA THR A 466 -11.03 34.17 21.88
C THR A 466 -12.56 34.20 21.80
N THR A 467 -13.11 33.63 20.73
CA THR A 467 -14.52 33.68 20.36
C THR A 467 -15.03 32.26 20.10
N SER A 468 -14.49 31.26 20.82
CA SER A 468 -14.93 29.87 20.73
C SER A 468 -14.79 29.27 19.31
N GLY A 469 -13.77 29.70 18.56
CA GLY A 469 -13.52 29.26 17.18
C GLY A 469 -14.30 30.03 16.11
N ASN A 470 -15.07 31.06 16.46
CA ASN A 470 -15.80 31.85 15.46
C ASN A 470 -14.88 32.80 14.66
N SER A 471 -13.83 33.31 15.29
CA SER A 471 -12.81 34.14 14.65
C SER A 471 -11.42 33.86 15.22
N TRP A 472 -10.40 34.03 14.39
CA TRP A 472 -9.02 33.67 14.68
C TRP A 472 -8.06 34.82 14.44
N THR A 473 -6.97 34.81 15.20
CA THR A 473 -5.87 35.77 15.09
C THR A 473 -4.55 35.02 15.11
N THR A 474 -3.61 35.42 14.27
CA THR A 474 -2.26 34.85 14.26
C THR A 474 -1.46 35.34 15.47
N ILE A 475 -0.71 34.43 16.12
CA ILE A 475 0.09 34.67 17.32
C ILE A 475 1.52 34.11 17.19
N ASP A 476 2.08 34.14 15.98
CA ASP A 476 3.38 33.58 15.61
C ASP A 476 4.58 34.52 15.85
N ASN A 477 4.38 35.57 16.66
CA ASN A 477 5.44 36.51 17.02
C ASN A 477 6.59 35.80 17.75
N GLY A 478 7.81 36.00 17.27
CA GLY A 478 9.03 35.46 17.89
C GLY A 478 9.46 34.09 17.36
N ILE A 479 8.77 33.52 16.38
CA ILE A 479 9.17 32.29 15.71
C ILE A 479 10.32 32.58 14.73
N ALA A 480 11.32 31.70 14.69
CA ALA A 480 12.48 31.85 13.84
C ALA A 480 12.08 31.91 12.35
N LEU A 481 12.72 32.83 11.61
CA LEU A 481 12.48 32.96 10.18
C LEU A 481 13.29 31.91 9.40
N GLY A 482 12.63 31.17 8.51
CA GLY A 482 13.26 30.40 7.45
C GLY A 482 13.46 31.27 6.21
N THR A 483 14.59 31.11 5.51
CA THR A 483 14.85 31.78 4.23
C THR A 483 14.59 30.80 3.08
N PHE A 484 13.65 31.15 2.19
CA PHE A 484 13.24 30.31 1.09
C PHE A 484 13.65 30.90 -0.26
N GLY A 485 14.23 30.07 -1.11
CA GLY A 485 14.55 30.44 -2.49
C GLY A 485 13.28 30.42 -3.34
N THR A 486 12.95 31.55 -3.97
CA THR A 486 11.83 31.68 -4.90
C THR A 486 12.33 32.17 -6.26
N ALA A 487 11.50 32.04 -7.30
CA ALA A 487 11.81 32.50 -8.66
C ALA A 487 12.11 34.01 -8.76
N GLY A 488 11.85 34.81 -7.71
CA GLY A 488 12.15 36.23 -7.62
C GLY A 488 13.18 36.63 -6.54
N GLY A 489 13.85 35.67 -5.89
CA GLY A 489 14.83 35.92 -4.82
C GLY A 489 14.53 35.18 -3.52
N SER A 490 15.26 35.51 -2.46
CA SER A 490 15.06 34.91 -1.13
C SER A 490 14.05 35.71 -0.31
N VAL A 491 13.09 35.02 0.32
CA VAL A 491 12.14 35.63 1.27
C VAL A 491 12.29 34.97 2.63
N SER A 492 12.38 35.77 3.70
CA SER A 492 12.41 35.29 5.08
C SER A 492 11.01 35.36 5.69
N ARG A 493 10.51 34.22 6.20
CA ARG A 493 9.15 34.09 6.79
C ARG A 493 9.22 33.18 8.02
N PRO A 494 8.33 33.33 9.02
CA PRO A 494 8.27 32.41 10.16
C PRO A 494 8.14 30.97 9.66
N PHE A 495 9.04 30.08 10.06
CA PHE A 495 9.02 28.68 9.63
C PHE A 495 8.88 27.74 10.82
N MET A 496 7.73 27.07 10.91
CA MET A 496 7.44 26.11 11.98
C MET A 496 7.57 24.65 11.55
N GLY A 497 7.65 24.37 10.24
CA GLY A 497 7.52 23.01 9.73
C GLY A 497 6.15 22.39 10.06
N THR A 498 6.10 21.07 10.23
CA THR A 498 4.85 20.36 10.59
C THR A 498 4.65 20.34 12.10
N VAL A 499 3.66 21.09 12.59
CA VAL A 499 3.21 21.02 14.00
C VAL A 499 2.26 19.83 14.16
N ARG A 500 2.64 18.86 15.00
CA ARG A 500 1.88 17.60 15.21
C ARG A 500 1.02 17.60 16.47
N SER A 501 1.24 18.53 17.38
CA SER A 501 0.49 18.63 18.63
C SER A 501 0.57 20.04 19.19
N VAL A 502 -0.52 20.50 19.78
CA VAL A 502 -0.57 21.66 20.68
C VAL A 502 -1.10 21.11 22.00
N ALA A 503 -0.42 21.43 23.10
CA ALA A 503 -0.81 21.05 24.44
C ALA A 503 -0.79 22.29 25.32
N LEU A 504 -1.71 22.35 26.29
CA LEU A 504 -1.90 23.47 27.22
C LEU A 504 -1.62 23.03 28.65
#